data_AF-A0A975NLW7-F1
#
_entry.id   AF-A0A975NLW7-F1
#
_cell.length_a   1.000
_cell.length_b   1.000
_cell.length_c   1.000
_cell.angle_alpha   90.00
_cell.angle_beta   90.00
_cell.angle_gamma   90.00
#
_symmetry.space_group_name_H-M   'P 1'
#
loop_
_entity.id
_entity.type
_entity.pdbx_description
1 polymer ?
#
loop_
_entity_poly.entity_id
_entity_poly.type
_entity_poly.pdbx_seq_one_letter_code
_entity_poly.pdbx_strand_id
1 'polypeptide(L)'
;MPEYLRSKLVPARPSMASVHGRAEVSRIAPTDPAKALALAHAIPDAWYRAQALSFVAEHIGEPSVAGILNEAVAAAYDCSDAYNTVAVMSWPLRAAWSRGHRAYARRELERVIELAPEVEPRASRVFALHCLWSGCDSMDDAFAGPVWRTIRAWCNPDHHWRAARLYRHIAEVREARRPGAAAEVIAAMPAGKARAALERRFRPV
;
A
#
# COMPACT_ATOMS: atom_id res chain seq x y z
N MET A 1 24.08 -3.07 28.32
CA MET A 1 23.05 -3.14 27.26
C MET A 1 22.89 -1.75 26.68
N PRO A 2 23.35 -1.46 25.45
CA PRO A 2 23.39 -0.09 24.96
C PRO A 2 21.98 0.43 24.68
N GLU A 3 21.73 1.64 25.18
CA GLU A 3 20.55 2.48 25.05
C GLU A 3 20.07 2.67 23.59
N TYR A 4 20.94 2.37 22.62
CA TYR A 4 20.70 2.37 21.18
C TYR A 4 19.59 1.40 20.71
N LEU A 5 19.31 0.31 21.43
CA LEU A 5 18.27 -0.66 21.04
C LEU A 5 16.86 -0.26 21.49
N ARG A 6 16.70 0.67 22.45
CA ARG A 6 15.37 1.10 22.92
C ARG A 6 14.71 2.12 22.01
N SER A 7 15.47 2.93 21.28
CA SER A 7 14.90 4.07 20.51
C SER A 7 14.35 3.71 19.13
N LYS A 8 14.70 2.55 18.56
CA LYS A 8 14.31 2.16 17.18
C LYS A 8 13.26 1.05 17.07
N LEU A 9 12.77 0.48 18.17
CA LEU A 9 12.00 -0.78 18.11
C LEU A 9 10.52 -0.69 18.48
N VAL A 10 10.00 0.49 18.84
CA VAL A 10 8.56 0.69 18.96
C VAL A 10 8.24 2.05 18.35
N PRO A 11 7.77 2.14 17.09
CA PRO A 11 7.13 3.37 16.64
C PRO A 11 6.09 3.76 17.69
N ALA A 12 6.04 5.04 18.06
CA ALA A 12 5.08 5.53 19.04
C ALA A 12 3.71 4.96 18.66
N ARG A 13 3.04 4.29 19.60
CA ARG A 13 1.73 3.71 19.32
C ARG A 13 0.85 4.84 18.77
N PRO A 14 0.16 4.62 17.65
CA PRO A 14 -0.64 5.67 17.08
C PRO A 14 -1.67 6.11 18.10
N SER A 15 -1.85 7.43 18.19
CA SER A 15 -2.78 7.98 19.16
C SER A 15 -4.20 7.51 18.83
N MET A 16 -5.01 7.22 19.85
CA MET A 16 -6.43 6.93 19.64
C MET A 16 -7.13 8.10 18.94
N ALA A 17 -6.65 9.33 19.17
CA ALA A 17 -7.10 10.53 18.46
C ALA A 17 -6.90 10.40 16.94
N SER A 18 -5.74 9.92 16.46
CA SER A 18 -5.52 9.70 15.01
C SER A 18 -6.36 8.58 14.43
N VAL A 19 -6.54 7.47 15.16
CA VAL A 19 -7.37 6.35 14.71
C VAL A 19 -8.83 6.80 14.55
N HIS A 20 -9.37 7.47 15.57
CA HIS A 20 -10.72 8.01 15.53
C HIS A 20 -10.85 9.15 14.51
N GLY A 21 -9.86 10.03 14.42
CA GLY A 21 -9.82 11.13 13.46
C GLY A 21 -9.91 10.64 12.03
N ARG A 22 -9.11 9.64 11.64
CA ARG A 22 -9.20 9.02 10.31
C ARG A 22 -10.58 8.40 10.07
N ALA A 23 -11.11 7.66 11.04
CA ALA A 23 -12.44 7.04 10.90
C ALA A 23 -13.54 8.09 10.72
N GLU A 24 -13.47 9.19 11.47
CA GLU A 24 -14.42 10.29 11.38
C GLU A 24 -14.31 11.02 10.04
N VAL A 25 -13.09 11.30 9.56
CA VAL A 25 -12.87 11.84 8.21
C VAL A 25 -13.53 10.95 7.16
N SER A 26 -13.33 9.62 7.25
CA SER A 26 -13.96 8.67 6.34
C SER A 26 -15.49 8.70 6.38
N ARG A 27 -16.06 9.03 7.53
CA ARG A 27 -17.52 9.12 7.71
C ARG A 27 -18.09 10.41 7.11
N ILE A 28 -17.41 11.55 7.27
CA ILE A 28 -17.98 12.85 6.93
C ILE A 28 -17.57 13.41 5.57
N ALA A 29 -16.44 12.98 4.99
CA ALA A 29 -15.97 13.51 3.71
C ALA A 29 -16.99 13.43 2.56
N PRO A 30 -17.84 12.40 2.42
CA PRO A 30 -18.82 12.34 1.34
C PRO A 30 -19.90 13.45 1.42
N THR A 31 -20.18 13.95 2.63
CA THR A 31 -21.23 14.95 2.88
C THR A 31 -20.70 16.34 3.20
N ASP A 32 -19.51 16.42 3.80
CA ASP A 32 -18.87 17.66 4.23
C ASP A 32 -17.34 17.55 4.09
N PRO A 33 -16.81 17.61 2.84
CA PRO A 33 -15.38 17.45 2.57
C PRO A 33 -14.54 18.59 3.16
N ALA A 34 -15.10 19.79 3.35
CA ALA A 34 -14.39 20.91 3.96
C ALA A 34 -14.13 20.67 5.46
N LYS A 35 -15.13 20.21 6.20
CA LYS A 35 -14.94 19.80 7.60
C LYS A 35 -14.04 18.57 7.72
N ALA A 36 -14.17 17.62 6.80
CA ALA A 36 -13.29 16.46 6.73
C ALA A 36 -11.82 16.86 6.54
N LEU A 37 -11.54 17.84 5.68
CA LEU A 37 -10.20 18.37 5.47
C LEU A 37 -9.62 18.96 6.76
N ALA A 38 -10.37 19.80 7.47
CA ALA A 38 -9.93 20.37 8.74
C ALA A 38 -9.61 19.29 9.79
N LEU A 39 -10.43 18.24 9.87
CA LEU A 39 -10.15 17.10 10.75
C LEU A 39 -8.91 16.32 10.30
N ALA A 40 -8.71 16.11 9.00
CA ALA A 40 -7.55 15.41 8.47
C ALA A 40 -6.25 16.15 8.81
N HIS A 41 -6.23 17.49 8.70
CA HIS A 41 -5.09 18.32 9.09
C HIS A 41 -4.75 18.24 10.58
N ALA A 42 -5.76 18.04 11.44
CA ALA A 42 -5.57 17.93 12.88
C ALA A 42 -5.00 16.56 13.33
N ILE A 43 -4.89 15.57 12.43
CA ILE A 43 -4.35 14.25 12.76
C ILE A 43 -2.83 14.32 12.92
N PRO A 44 -2.28 14.04 14.12
CA PRO A 44 -0.84 14.16 14.37
C PRO A 44 -0.02 13.05 13.70
N ASP A 45 -0.55 11.82 13.67
CA ASP A 45 0.16 10.66 13.14
C ASP A 45 0.15 10.65 11.61
N ALA A 46 1.33 10.81 11.00
CA ALA A 46 1.52 10.94 9.55
C ALA A 46 0.84 9.82 8.74
N TRP A 47 0.96 8.57 9.21
CA TRP A 47 0.30 7.40 8.62
C TRP A 47 -1.23 7.56 8.52
N TYR A 48 -1.87 8.09 9.56
CA TYR A 48 -3.32 8.29 9.59
C TYR A 48 -3.74 9.54 8.83
N ARG A 49 -2.92 10.59 8.89
CA ARG A 49 -3.13 11.83 8.13
C ARG A 49 -3.08 11.60 6.63
N ALA A 50 -2.11 10.82 6.14
CA ALA A 50 -2.01 10.45 4.72
C ALA A 50 -3.28 9.71 4.23
N GLN A 51 -3.77 8.75 5.01
CA GLN A 51 -5.03 8.05 4.70
C GLN A 51 -6.24 8.99 4.70
N ALA A 52 -6.34 9.84 5.71
CA ALA A 52 -7.46 10.78 5.87
C ALA A 52 -7.49 11.79 4.72
N LEU A 53 -6.36 12.41 4.38
CA LEU A 53 -6.24 13.34 3.26
C LEU A 53 -6.54 12.66 1.91
N SER A 54 -6.09 11.42 1.72
CA SER A 54 -6.44 10.64 0.52
C SER A 54 -7.96 10.44 0.40
N PHE A 55 -8.64 10.16 1.51
CA PHE A 55 -10.09 10.01 1.52
C PHE A 55 -10.82 11.34 1.27
N VAL A 56 -10.30 12.45 1.80
CA VAL A 56 -10.83 13.79 1.47
C VAL A 56 -10.69 14.08 -0.02
N ALA A 57 -9.54 13.75 -0.64
CA ALA A 57 -9.31 13.96 -2.07
C ALA A 57 -10.31 13.19 -2.96
N GLU A 58 -10.84 12.05 -2.48
CA GLU A 58 -11.87 11.28 -3.20
C GLU A 58 -13.22 12.02 -3.29
N HIS A 59 -13.52 12.94 -2.34
CA HIS A 59 -14.83 13.58 -2.21
C HIS A 59 -14.83 15.09 -2.42
N ILE A 60 -13.68 15.75 -2.28
CA ILE A 60 -13.60 17.19 -2.48
C ILE A 60 -13.74 17.57 -3.96
N GLY A 61 -14.35 18.73 -4.22
CA GLY A 61 -14.49 19.27 -5.57
C GLY A 61 -13.18 19.81 -6.14
N GLU A 62 -13.13 19.89 -7.47
CA GLU A 62 -12.09 20.67 -8.15
C GLU A 62 -12.22 22.16 -7.79
N PRO A 63 -11.12 22.92 -7.72
CA PRO A 63 -9.74 22.55 -8.12
C PRO A 63 -8.86 22.01 -6.98
N SER A 64 -9.43 21.72 -5.80
CA SER A 64 -8.67 21.43 -4.58
C SER A 64 -8.01 20.05 -4.55
N VAL A 65 -8.43 19.13 -5.42
CA VAL A 65 -8.00 17.72 -5.41
C VAL A 65 -6.48 17.60 -5.52
N ALA A 66 -5.85 18.27 -6.47
CA ALA A 66 -4.40 18.18 -6.68
C ALA A 66 -3.59 18.66 -5.46
N GLY A 67 -4.05 19.72 -4.78
CA GLY A 67 -3.42 20.22 -3.56
C GLY A 67 -3.46 19.18 -2.45
N ILE A 68 -4.64 18.60 -2.20
CA ILE A 68 -4.84 17.61 -1.13
C ILE A 68 -4.10 16.30 -1.43
N LEU A 69 -4.00 15.89 -2.70
CA LEU A 69 -3.17 14.75 -3.09
C LEU A 69 -1.69 14.99 -2.76
N ASN A 70 -1.16 16.21 -3.01
CA ASN A 70 0.20 16.57 -2.63
C ASN A 70 0.41 16.50 -1.12
N GLU A 71 -0.55 16.98 -0.33
CA GLU A 71 -0.48 16.90 1.12
C GLU A 71 -0.56 15.46 1.62
N ALA A 72 -1.39 14.61 1.01
CA ALA A 72 -1.49 13.19 1.35
C ALA A 72 -0.17 12.44 1.07
N VAL A 73 0.46 12.71 -0.07
CA VAL A 73 1.78 12.14 -0.41
C VAL A 73 2.86 12.70 0.51
N ALA A 74 2.87 14.00 0.81
CA ALA A 74 3.81 14.59 1.76
C ALA A 74 3.67 13.92 3.14
N ALA A 75 2.45 13.76 3.65
CA ALA A 75 2.20 13.05 4.91
C ALA A 75 2.63 11.57 4.85
N ALA A 76 2.57 10.90 3.70
CA ALA A 76 3.10 9.55 3.55
C ALA A 76 4.63 9.53 3.70
N TYR A 77 5.34 10.48 3.08
CA TYR A 77 6.79 10.62 3.19
C TYR A 77 7.26 11.18 4.54
N ASP A 78 6.39 11.82 5.32
CA ASP A 78 6.65 12.23 6.71
C ASP A 78 6.63 11.05 7.71
N CYS A 79 6.29 9.84 7.25
CA CYS A 79 6.35 8.65 8.11
C CYS A 79 7.80 8.37 8.56
N SER A 80 7.94 7.79 9.76
CA SER A 80 9.25 7.59 10.41
C SER A 80 10.20 6.64 9.68
N ASP A 81 9.70 5.84 8.74
CA ASP A 81 10.45 4.79 8.08
C ASP A 81 9.87 4.41 6.71
N ALA A 82 10.69 3.72 5.92
CA ALA A 82 10.33 3.24 4.59
C ALA A 82 9.17 2.21 4.61
N TYR A 83 9.04 1.41 5.67
CA TYR A 83 7.93 0.46 5.80
C TYR A 83 6.59 1.19 5.78
N ASN A 84 6.46 2.20 6.63
CA ASN A 84 5.25 3.00 6.75
C ASN A 84 5.00 3.82 5.48
N THR A 85 6.04 4.39 4.90
CA THR A 85 5.93 5.14 3.63
C THR A 85 5.41 4.25 2.50
N VAL A 86 6.05 3.10 2.25
CA VAL A 86 5.68 2.19 1.15
C VAL A 86 4.26 1.65 1.32
N ALA A 87 3.89 1.26 2.55
CA ALA A 87 2.58 0.67 2.78
C ALA A 87 1.47 1.73 2.65
N VAL A 88 1.64 2.92 3.22
CA VAL A 88 0.61 3.99 3.23
C VAL A 88 0.42 4.67 1.88
N MET A 89 1.40 4.58 0.97
CA MET A 89 1.27 5.17 -0.36
C MET A 89 0.17 4.53 -1.21
N SER A 90 -0.35 3.34 -0.86
CA SER A 90 -1.49 2.76 -1.55
C SER A 90 -2.76 3.65 -1.53
N TRP A 91 -2.94 4.47 -0.48
CA TRP A 91 -4.07 5.37 -0.32
C TRP A 91 -4.03 6.59 -1.27
N PRO A 92 -2.97 7.45 -1.25
CA PRO A 92 -2.93 8.61 -2.13
C PRO A 92 -2.84 8.23 -3.60
N LEU A 93 -2.19 7.10 -3.93
CA LEU A 93 -2.17 6.58 -5.29
C LEU A 93 -3.57 6.21 -5.79
N ARG A 94 -4.38 5.55 -4.94
CA ARG A 94 -5.75 5.18 -5.27
C ARG A 94 -6.66 6.39 -5.42
N ALA A 95 -6.54 7.35 -4.50
CA ALA A 95 -7.28 8.60 -4.57
C ALA A 95 -6.93 9.40 -5.84
N ALA A 96 -5.63 9.50 -6.17
CA ALA A 96 -5.19 10.16 -7.39
C ALA A 96 -5.74 9.46 -8.64
N TRP A 97 -5.69 8.13 -8.69
CA TRP A 97 -6.20 7.36 -9.81
C TRP A 97 -7.73 7.49 -9.98
N SER A 98 -8.50 7.39 -8.89
CA SER A 98 -9.97 7.50 -8.92
C SER A 98 -10.45 8.88 -9.33
N ARG A 99 -9.66 9.92 -9.05
CA ARG A 99 -9.90 11.31 -9.45
C ARG A 99 -9.33 11.67 -10.83
N GLY A 100 -8.77 10.70 -11.58
CA GLY A 100 -8.27 10.93 -12.94
C GLY A 100 -6.85 11.50 -13.03
N HIS A 101 -6.15 11.70 -11.91
CA HIS A 101 -4.76 12.16 -11.85
C HIS A 101 -3.76 11.02 -12.10
N ARG A 102 -3.92 10.29 -13.22
CA ARG A 102 -3.15 9.07 -13.52
C ARG A 102 -1.65 9.30 -13.68
N ALA A 103 -1.25 10.38 -14.35
CA ALA A 103 0.17 10.71 -14.53
C ALA A 103 0.84 11.06 -13.19
N TYR A 104 0.12 11.75 -12.30
CA TYR A 104 0.56 12.03 -10.95
C TYR A 104 0.77 10.73 -10.15
N ALA A 105 -0.26 9.87 -10.11
CA ALA A 105 -0.19 8.58 -9.42
C ALA A 105 0.97 7.72 -9.97
N ARG A 106 1.19 7.73 -11.28
CA ARG A 106 2.30 6.99 -11.92
C ARG A 106 3.67 7.42 -11.38
N ARG A 107 3.92 8.73 -11.38
CA ARG A 107 5.18 9.30 -10.91
C ARG A 107 5.43 8.98 -9.43
N GLU A 108 4.41 9.11 -8.59
CA GLU A 108 4.57 8.80 -7.16
C GLU A 108 4.71 7.29 -6.90
N LEU A 109 4.11 6.43 -7.72
CA LEU A 109 4.32 4.99 -7.66
C LEU A 109 5.78 4.63 -7.97
N GLU A 110 6.33 5.21 -9.05
CA GLU A 110 7.74 5.01 -9.41
C GLU A 110 8.66 5.43 -8.27
N ARG A 111 8.39 6.60 -7.68
CA ARG A 111 9.17 7.12 -6.55
C ARG A 111 9.09 6.24 -5.30
N VAL A 112 7.92 5.74 -4.91
CA VAL A 112 7.78 4.96 -3.67
C VAL A 112 8.35 3.53 -3.81
N ILE A 113 8.31 2.93 -5.00
CA ILE A 113 8.84 1.58 -5.22
C ILE A 113 10.34 1.52 -4.94
N GLU A 114 11.08 2.59 -5.21
CA GLU A 114 12.53 2.67 -4.94
C GLU A 114 12.88 2.54 -3.45
N LEU A 115 11.92 2.76 -2.54
CA LEU A 115 12.13 2.57 -1.10
C LEU A 115 11.96 1.11 -0.65
N ALA A 116 11.40 0.23 -1.47
CA ALA A 116 11.12 -1.14 -1.08
C ALA A 116 12.35 -1.95 -0.58
N PRO A 117 13.56 -1.81 -1.17
CA PRO A 117 14.75 -2.49 -0.67
C PRO A 117 15.15 -2.06 0.74
N GLU A 118 14.89 -0.81 1.14
CA GLU A 118 15.23 -0.26 2.45
C GLU A 118 14.36 -0.81 3.58
N VAL A 119 13.22 -1.41 3.25
CA VAL A 119 12.29 -1.93 4.24
C VAL A 119 12.85 -3.21 4.87
N GLU A 120 13.19 -3.14 6.16
CA GLU A 120 13.55 -4.29 6.98
C GLU A 120 12.70 -4.36 8.27
N PRO A 121 12.50 -5.55 8.86
CA PRO A 121 12.91 -6.86 8.37
C PRO A 121 12.18 -7.27 7.08
N ARG A 122 12.70 -8.25 6.33
CA ARG A 122 12.05 -8.85 5.13
C ARG A 122 10.55 -9.09 5.27
N ALA A 123 10.10 -9.52 6.45
CA ALA A 123 8.69 -9.78 6.72
C ALA A 123 7.82 -8.51 6.73
N SER A 124 8.39 -7.36 7.08
CA SER A 124 7.78 -6.03 6.97
C SER A 124 7.77 -5.55 5.52
N ARG A 125 8.85 -5.80 4.75
CA ARG A 125 8.88 -5.50 3.30
C ARG A 125 7.75 -6.18 2.56
N VAL A 126 7.56 -7.48 2.82
CA VAL A 126 6.47 -8.25 2.23
C VAL A 126 5.10 -7.63 2.55
N PHE A 127 4.90 -7.18 3.79
CA PHE A 127 3.62 -6.56 4.16
C PHE A 127 3.42 -5.20 3.51
N ALA A 128 4.46 -4.36 3.46
CA ALA A 128 4.37 -3.06 2.82
C ALA A 128 4.08 -3.17 1.32
N LEU A 129 4.78 -4.07 0.63
CA LEU A 129 4.53 -4.36 -0.78
C LEU A 129 3.17 -5.03 -1.01
N HIS A 130 2.65 -5.79 -0.05
CA HIS A 130 1.28 -6.31 -0.12
C HIS A 130 0.26 -5.18 -0.09
N CYS A 131 0.36 -4.24 0.86
CA CYS A 131 -0.52 -3.06 0.91
C CYS A 131 -0.45 -2.25 -0.39
N LEU A 132 0.75 -1.97 -0.87
CA LEU A 132 0.96 -1.24 -2.12
C LEU A 132 0.35 -1.97 -3.32
N TRP A 133 0.57 -3.29 -3.43
CA TRP A 133 0.04 -4.10 -4.51
C TRP A 133 -1.48 -4.15 -4.48
N SER A 134 -2.11 -4.38 -3.32
CA SER A 134 -3.57 -4.42 -3.20
C SER A 134 -4.23 -3.10 -3.62
N GLY A 135 -3.62 -1.96 -3.30
CA GLY A 135 -4.09 -0.66 -3.78
C GLY A 135 -3.97 -0.54 -5.30
N CYS A 136 -2.79 -0.85 -5.86
CA CYS A 136 -2.50 -0.73 -7.29
C CYS A 136 -3.28 -1.73 -8.15
N ASP A 137 -3.52 -2.94 -7.66
CA ASP A 137 -4.25 -3.99 -8.36
C ASP A 137 -5.73 -3.63 -8.54
N SER A 138 -6.31 -2.79 -7.68
CA SER A 138 -7.68 -2.27 -7.87
C SER A 138 -7.81 -1.25 -9.00
N MET A 139 -6.69 -0.73 -9.52
CA MET A 139 -6.65 0.33 -10.54
C MET A 139 -6.55 -0.27 -11.95
N ASP A 140 -5.37 -0.75 -12.34
CA ASP A 140 -5.09 -1.43 -13.60
C ASP A 140 -3.71 -2.13 -13.57
N ASP A 141 -3.42 -2.93 -14.60
CA ASP A 141 -2.16 -3.66 -14.72
C ASP A 141 -0.93 -2.76 -14.86
N ALA A 142 -1.07 -1.54 -15.37
CA ALA A 142 0.04 -0.62 -15.45
C ALA A 142 0.51 -0.25 -14.04
N PHE A 143 -0.40 -0.09 -13.06
CA PHE A 143 -0.04 0.17 -11.65
C PHE A 143 0.41 -1.10 -10.91
N ALA A 144 -0.28 -2.23 -11.11
CA ALA A 144 0.04 -3.47 -10.42
C ALA A 144 1.37 -4.10 -10.88
N GLY A 145 1.71 -3.97 -12.16
CA GLY A 145 2.89 -4.59 -12.78
C GLY A 145 4.24 -4.20 -12.13
N PRO A 146 4.55 -2.90 -11.97
CA PRO A 146 5.75 -2.44 -11.26
C PRO A 146 5.87 -2.99 -9.83
N VAL A 147 4.78 -2.98 -9.06
CA VAL A 147 4.78 -3.52 -7.70
C VAL A 147 5.02 -5.04 -7.72
N TRP A 148 4.40 -5.76 -8.66
CA TRP A 148 4.61 -7.19 -8.84
C TRP A 148 6.07 -7.52 -9.18
N ARG A 149 6.72 -6.75 -10.07
CA ARG A 149 8.15 -6.91 -10.35
C ARG A 149 9.00 -6.73 -9.11
N THR A 150 8.67 -5.74 -8.28
CA THR A 150 9.36 -5.45 -7.02
C THR A 150 9.19 -6.58 -6.00
N ILE A 151 7.97 -7.13 -5.87
CA ILE A 151 7.69 -8.31 -5.04
C ILE A 151 8.55 -9.50 -5.48
N ARG A 152 8.65 -9.77 -6.79
CA ARG A 152 9.49 -10.86 -7.29
C ARG A 152 10.97 -10.67 -7.02
N ALA A 153 11.46 -9.43 -7.11
CA ALA A 153 12.86 -9.13 -6.85
C ALA A 153 13.25 -9.30 -5.37
N TRP A 154 12.35 -8.95 -4.44
CA TRP A 154 12.72 -8.80 -3.03
C TRP A 154 12.00 -9.73 -2.04
N CYS A 155 10.98 -10.46 -2.49
CA CYS A 155 10.16 -11.33 -1.64
C CYS A 155 10.18 -12.77 -2.16
N ASN A 156 11.21 -13.54 -1.78
CA ASN A 156 11.23 -14.97 -2.06
C ASN A 156 10.15 -15.69 -1.21
N PRO A 157 9.19 -16.42 -1.83
CA PRO A 157 8.08 -17.04 -1.13
C PRO A 157 8.48 -18.17 -0.18
N ASP A 158 9.65 -18.79 -0.34
CA ASP A 158 10.13 -19.87 0.53
C ASP A 158 10.97 -19.38 1.72
N HIS A 159 11.34 -18.09 1.77
CA HIS A 159 12.10 -17.53 2.90
C HIS A 159 11.22 -17.11 4.09
N HIS A 160 9.91 -16.90 3.88
CA HIS A 160 9.01 -16.48 4.95
C HIS A 160 7.54 -16.77 4.61
N TRP A 161 6.75 -17.21 5.59
CA TRP A 161 5.34 -17.58 5.38
C TRP A 161 4.47 -16.41 4.84
N ARG A 162 4.78 -15.16 5.23
CA ARG A 162 4.11 -13.98 4.68
C ARG A 162 4.34 -13.84 3.18
N ALA A 163 5.54 -14.16 2.69
CA ALA A 163 5.83 -14.10 1.27
C ALA A 163 5.04 -15.19 0.52
N ALA A 164 5.04 -16.43 1.01
CA ALA A 164 4.18 -17.48 0.45
C ALA A 164 2.69 -17.08 0.43
N ARG A 165 2.20 -16.45 1.50
CA ARG A 165 0.81 -15.96 1.58
C ARG A 165 0.53 -14.83 0.60
N LEU A 166 1.47 -13.90 0.39
CA LEU A 166 1.35 -12.83 -0.60
C LEU A 166 1.20 -13.39 -2.01
N TYR A 167 2.08 -14.32 -2.42
CA TYR A 167 2.00 -14.93 -3.75
C TYR A 167 0.69 -15.70 -3.95
N ARG A 168 0.23 -16.42 -2.91
CA ARG A 168 -1.07 -17.08 -2.94
C ARG A 168 -2.20 -16.07 -3.14
N HIS A 169 -2.20 -14.98 -2.38
CA HIS A 169 -3.23 -13.95 -2.49
C HIS A 169 -3.26 -13.33 -3.90
N ILE A 170 -2.08 -13.01 -4.46
CA ILE A 170 -1.96 -12.49 -5.83
C ILE A 170 -2.50 -13.48 -6.85
N ALA A 171 -2.17 -14.77 -6.72
CA ALA A 171 -2.69 -15.82 -7.60
C ALA A 171 -4.23 -15.94 -7.50
N GLU A 172 -4.78 -15.92 -6.29
CA GLU A 172 -6.22 -16.00 -6.05
C GLU A 172 -6.97 -14.81 -6.64
N VAL A 173 -6.48 -13.59 -6.43
CA VAL A 173 -7.10 -12.36 -6.96
C VAL A 173 -7.04 -12.34 -8.49
N ARG A 174 -5.92 -12.74 -9.09
CA ARG A 174 -5.78 -12.80 -10.55
C ARG A 174 -6.67 -13.87 -11.17
N GLU A 175 -6.72 -15.06 -10.59
CA GLU A 175 -7.60 -16.15 -11.04
C GLU A 175 -9.07 -15.75 -11.00
N ALA A 176 -9.50 -15.09 -9.92
CA ALA A 176 -10.87 -14.63 -9.77
C ALA A 176 -11.27 -13.59 -10.84
N ARG A 177 -10.32 -12.82 -11.36
CA ARG A 177 -10.54 -11.81 -12.43
C ARG A 177 -10.46 -12.40 -13.82
N ARG A 178 -9.53 -13.33 -14.04
CA ARG A 178 -9.33 -14.03 -15.31
C ARG A 178 -8.97 -15.49 -15.04
N PRO A 179 -9.85 -16.43 -15.39
CA PRO A 179 -9.54 -17.85 -15.29
C PRO A 179 -8.21 -18.21 -15.98
N GLY A 180 -7.38 -18.98 -15.30
CA GLY A 180 -6.03 -19.36 -15.72
C GLY A 180 -4.93 -18.34 -15.38
N ALA A 181 -5.25 -17.14 -14.90
CA ALA A 181 -4.24 -16.13 -14.58
C ALA A 181 -3.37 -16.48 -13.36
N ALA A 182 -3.78 -17.42 -12.50
CA ALA A 182 -2.90 -17.96 -11.46
C ALA A 182 -1.64 -18.61 -12.05
N ALA A 183 -1.73 -19.21 -13.25
CA ALA A 183 -0.59 -19.87 -13.90
C ALA A 183 0.56 -18.90 -14.18
N GLU A 184 0.27 -17.63 -14.49
CA GLU A 184 1.29 -16.60 -14.71
C GLU A 184 2.03 -16.23 -13.42
N VAL A 185 1.32 -16.19 -12.30
CA VAL A 185 1.92 -15.96 -10.97
C VAL A 185 2.83 -17.13 -10.61
N ILE A 186 2.35 -18.36 -10.80
CA ILE A 186 3.09 -19.59 -10.51
C ILE A 186 4.34 -19.71 -11.38
N ALA A 187 4.23 -19.44 -12.69
CA ALA A 187 5.36 -19.51 -13.63
C ALA A 187 6.45 -18.49 -13.27
N ALA A 188 6.07 -17.34 -12.72
CA ALA A 188 6.98 -16.30 -12.29
C ALA A 188 7.64 -16.56 -10.91
N MET A 189 7.22 -17.59 -10.17
CA MET A 189 7.82 -17.94 -8.89
C MET A 189 9.13 -18.73 -9.06
N PRO A 190 10.11 -18.52 -8.16
CA PRO A 190 11.24 -19.44 -8.07
C PRO A 190 10.75 -20.86 -7.74
N ALA A 191 11.51 -21.87 -8.17
CA ALA A 191 11.23 -23.25 -7.80
C ALA A 191 11.34 -23.43 -6.27
N GLY A 192 10.37 -24.12 -5.68
CA GLY A 192 10.36 -24.36 -4.24
C GLY A 192 8.99 -24.80 -3.69
N LYS A 193 8.88 -24.88 -2.36
CA LYS A 193 7.72 -25.45 -1.68
C LYS A 193 6.48 -24.61 -1.90
N ALA A 194 6.61 -23.28 -1.86
CA ALA A 194 5.51 -22.36 -2.08
C ALA A 194 4.94 -22.47 -3.51
N ARG A 195 5.81 -22.57 -4.53
CA ARG A 195 5.39 -22.76 -5.92
C ARG A 195 4.66 -24.10 -6.10
N ALA A 196 5.25 -25.19 -5.63
CA ALA A 196 4.63 -26.52 -5.72
C ALA A 196 3.27 -26.60 -5.00
N ALA A 197 3.09 -25.83 -3.90
CA ALA A 197 1.81 -25.74 -3.22
C ALA A 197 0.74 -25.04 -4.07
N LEU A 198 1.10 -23.99 -4.82
CA LEU A 198 0.16 -23.30 -5.71
C LEU A 198 -0.13 -24.12 -6.98
N GLU A 199 0.86 -24.81 -7.54
CA GLU A 199 0.65 -25.74 -8.68
C GLU A 199 -0.38 -26.83 -8.33
N ARG A 200 -0.34 -27.37 -7.10
CA ARG A 200 -1.36 -28.33 -6.64
C ARG A 200 -2.73 -27.68 -6.45
N ARG A 201 -2.77 -26.43 -5.97
CA ARG A 201 -4.02 -25.70 -5.67
C ARG A 201 -4.79 -25.31 -6.93
N PHE A 202 -4.09 -24.91 -7.99
CA PHE A 202 -4.67 -24.43 -9.24
C PHE A 202 -4.54 -25.43 -10.39
N ARG A 203 -4.32 -26.71 -10.07
CA ARG A 203 -4.31 -27.76 -11.08
C ARG A 203 -5.70 -27.82 -11.74
N PRO A 204 -5.80 -27.75 -13.09
CA PRO A 204 -7.06 -28.00 -13.76
C PRO A 204 -7.60 -29.37 -13.36
N VAL A 205 -8.88 -29.44 -13.00
CA VAL A 205 -9.58 -30.70 -12.77
C VAL A 205 -9.71 -31.46 -14.08
#